data_AF-Q4U513-F1
#
_entry.id   AF-Q4U513-F1
#
_cell.length_a   1.000
_cell.length_b   1.000
_cell.length_c   1.000
_cell.angle_alpha   90.00
_cell.angle_beta   90.00
_cell.angle_gamma   90.00
#
_symmetry.space_group_name_H-M   'P 1'
#
loop_
_entity.id
_entity.type
_entity.pdbx_description
1 polymer ?
#
loop_
_entity_poly.entity_id
_entity_poly.type
_entity_poly.pdbx_seq_one_letter_code
_entity_poly.pdbx_strand_id
1 'polypeptide(L)'
;FSELPLDDQVILLRAGWNELLIASFSHRSVTVKDGILLATGLHVHRSSAHSAGVGSIFDRVLTELVSKMKDMQMDKTELGCLRAIVLFNPDA
;
A
#
# COMPACT_ATOMS: atom_id res chain seq x y z
N PHE A 1 -10.22 -17.42 0.16
CA PHE A 1 -9.97 -16.84 -1.19
C PHE A 1 -9.94 -17.94 -2.24
N SER A 2 -9.05 -18.93 -2.13
CA SER A 2 -8.94 -20.03 -3.11
C SER A 2 -10.17 -20.93 -3.25
N GLU A 3 -11.11 -20.84 -2.31
CA GLU A 3 -12.42 -21.53 -2.35
C GLU A 3 -13.47 -20.78 -3.19
N LEU A 4 -13.21 -19.55 -3.61
CA LEU A 4 -14.11 -18.77 -4.48
C LEU A 4 -14.03 -19.26 -5.94
N PRO A 5 -15.06 -19.03 -6.76
CA PRO A 5 -14.97 -19.18 -8.21
C PRO A 5 -13.75 -18.47 -8.78
N LEU A 6 -13.11 -19.07 -9.80
CA LEU A 6 -11.89 -18.52 -10.38
C LEU A 6 -12.12 -17.11 -10.96
N ASP A 7 -13.28 -16.88 -11.57
CA ASP A 7 -13.64 -15.58 -12.12
C ASP A 7 -13.70 -14.50 -11.04
N ASP A 8 -14.32 -14.79 -9.89
CA ASP A 8 -14.37 -13.88 -8.74
C ASP A 8 -12.96 -13.61 -8.18
N GLN A 9 -12.11 -14.64 -8.09
CA GLN A 9 -10.72 -14.44 -7.67
C GLN A 9 -9.99 -13.44 -8.59
N VAL A 10 -10.19 -13.55 -9.90
CA VAL A 10 -9.60 -12.64 -10.89
C VAL A 10 -10.20 -11.23 -10.78
N ILE A 11 -11.53 -11.11 -10.67
CA ILE A 11 -12.23 -9.82 -10.55
C ILE A 11 -11.75 -9.06 -9.31
N LEU A 12 -11.78 -9.72 -8.15
CA LEU A 12 -11.36 -9.13 -6.87
C LEU A 12 -9.91 -8.66 -6.90
N LEU A 13 -8.99 -9.46 -7.47
CA LEU A 13 -7.60 -9.06 -7.62
C LEU A 13 -7.44 -7.89 -8.61
N ARG A 14 -8.16 -7.90 -9.73
CA ARG A 14 -8.10 -6.82 -10.72
C ARG A 14 -8.69 -5.51 -10.19
N ALA A 15 -9.68 -5.59 -9.31
CA ALA A 15 -10.26 -4.41 -8.66
C ALA A 15 -9.33 -3.83 -7.59
N GLY A 16 -8.66 -4.67 -6.78
CA GLY A 16 -7.93 -4.21 -5.59
C GLY A 16 -6.40 -4.15 -5.68
N TRP A 17 -5.76 -4.65 -6.75
CA TRP A 17 -4.30 -4.85 -6.78
C TRP A 17 -3.48 -3.59 -6.43
N ASN A 18 -3.89 -2.43 -6.92
CA ASN A 18 -3.22 -1.15 -6.71
C ASN A 18 -3.27 -0.74 -5.22
N GLU A 19 -4.44 -0.80 -4.60
CA GLU A 19 -4.61 -0.48 -3.17
C GLU A 19 -3.88 -1.48 -2.28
N LEU A 20 -3.94 -2.76 -2.62
CA LEU A 20 -3.22 -3.82 -1.91
C LEU A 20 -1.71 -3.61 -1.93
N LEU A 21 -1.15 -3.17 -3.07
CA LEU A 21 0.27 -2.85 -3.20
C LEU A 21 0.64 -1.58 -2.43
N ILE A 22 -0.18 -0.52 -2.53
CA ILE A 22 0.03 0.74 -1.83
C ILE A 22 0.04 0.54 -0.32
N ALA A 23 -0.94 -0.17 0.24
CA ALA A 23 -0.97 -0.51 1.66
C ALA A 23 0.29 -1.28 2.08
N SER A 24 0.74 -2.23 1.25
CA SER A 24 1.89 -3.08 1.55
C SER A 24 3.21 -2.31 1.61
N PHE A 25 3.52 -1.47 0.62
CA PHE A 25 4.78 -0.72 0.66
C PHE A 25 4.71 0.48 1.62
N SER A 26 3.53 1.04 1.88
CA SER A 26 3.35 2.12 2.87
C SER A 26 3.72 1.62 4.27
N HIS A 27 3.18 0.46 4.68
CA HIS A 27 3.51 -0.14 5.97
C HIS A 27 4.99 -0.56 6.05
N ARG A 28 5.56 -1.11 4.97
CA ARG A 28 6.99 -1.42 4.89
C ARG A 28 7.88 -0.20 5.14
N SER A 29 7.39 0.99 4.82
CA SER A 29 8.14 2.23 4.85
C SER A 29 7.99 3.02 6.16
N VAL A 30 7.29 2.51 7.18
CA VAL A 30 7.03 3.24 8.45
C VAL A 30 8.30 3.63 9.20
N THR A 31 9.41 2.90 9.01
CA THR A 31 10.72 3.21 9.60
C THR A 31 11.61 4.05 8.68
N VAL A 32 11.22 4.25 7.43
CA VAL A 32 11.97 5.03 6.44
C VAL A 32 11.65 6.50 6.62
N LYS A 33 12.70 7.33 6.67
CA LYS A 33 12.55 8.79 6.75
C LYS A 33 12.45 9.40 5.36
N ASP A 34 11.41 10.21 5.14
CA ASP A 34 11.21 11.00 3.91
C ASP A 34 11.32 10.19 2.61
N GLY A 35 10.79 8.97 2.61
CA GLY A 35 10.86 8.07 1.46
C GLY A 35 10.10 6.77 1.66
N ILE A 36 10.13 5.93 0.62
CA ILE A 36 9.53 4.60 0.64
C ILE A 36 10.57 3.53 0.29
N LEU A 37 10.38 2.33 0.84
CA LEU A 37 11.15 1.14 0.51
C LEU A 37 10.35 0.26 -0.44
N LEU A 38 10.82 0.09 -1.66
CA LEU A 38 10.22 -0.83 -2.62
C LEU A 38 10.50 -2.29 -2.24
N ALA A 39 9.67 -3.21 -2.75
CA ALA A 39 9.86 -4.64 -2.51
C ALA A 39 11.21 -5.17 -3.01
N THR A 40 11.83 -4.49 -3.98
CA THR A 40 13.18 -4.79 -4.51
C THR A 40 14.31 -4.35 -3.57
N GLY A 41 14.03 -3.63 -2.48
CA GLY A 41 15.03 -3.04 -1.59
C GLY A 41 15.48 -1.64 -1.98
N LEU A 42 14.97 -1.08 -3.09
CA LEU A 42 15.29 0.28 -3.52
C LEU A 42 14.59 1.31 -2.61
N HIS A 43 15.38 2.27 -2.11
CA HIS A 43 14.85 3.44 -1.40
C HIS A 43 14.54 4.56 -2.39
N VAL A 44 13.29 5.01 -2.40
CA VAL A 44 12.87 6.17 -3.20
C VAL A 44 12.68 7.34 -2.26
N HIS A 45 13.53 8.36 -2.38
CA HIS A 45 13.43 9.57 -1.58
C HIS A 45 12.37 10.53 -2.11
N ARG A 46 11.78 11.31 -1.20
CA ARG A 46 10.81 12.35 -1.51
C ARG A 46 11.31 13.31 -2.60
N SER A 47 12.55 13.79 -2.48
CA SER A 47 13.15 14.69 -3.49
C SER A 47 13.20 14.07 -4.89
N SER A 48 13.55 12.79 -5.00
CA SER A 48 13.58 12.06 -6.28
C SER A 48 12.18 11.97 -6.92
N ALA A 49 11.14 11.72 -6.12
CA ALA A 49 9.76 11.69 -6.61
C ALA A 49 9.29 13.07 -7.12
N HIS A 50 9.66 14.14 -6.42
CA HIS A 50 9.40 15.52 -6.86
C HIS A 50 10.12 15.85 -8.16
N SER A 51 11.40 15.51 -8.30
CA SER A 51 12.16 15.70 -9.54
C SER A 51 11.59 14.88 -10.71
N ALA A 52 10.98 13.73 -10.43
CA ALA A 52 10.30 12.90 -11.43
C ALA A 52 8.88 13.38 -11.79
N GLY A 53 8.39 14.48 -11.20
CA GLY A 53 7.06 15.05 -11.49
C GLY A 53 5.89 14.36 -10.79
N VAL A 54 6.16 13.42 -9.88
CA VAL A 54 5.13 12.66 -9.13
C VAL A 54 5.14 12.98 -7.62
N GLY A 55 5.77 14.10 -7.25
CA GLY A 55 5.94 14.50 -5.84
C GLY A 55 4.64 14.69 -5.06
N SER A 56 3.59 15.21 -5.70
CA SER A 56 2.30 15.48 -5.03
C SER A 56 1.62 14.21 -4.51
N ILE A 57 1.51 13.17 -5.33
CA ILE A 57 0.94 11.88 -4.92
C ILE A 57 1.84 11.16 -3.93
N PHE A 58 3.16 11.28 -4.09
CA PHE A 58 4.13 10.71 -3.17
C PHE A 58 4.00 11.31 -1.76
N ASP A 59 3.85 12.64 -1.67
CA ASP A 59 3.65 13.35 -0.41
C ASP A 59 2.36 12.93 0.29
N ARG A 60 1.28 12.70 -0.47
CA ARG A 60 0.02 12.16 0.05
C ARG A 60 0.20 10.78 0.64
N VAL A 61 0.89 9.86 -0.05
CA VAL A 61 1.18 8.53 0.48
C VAL A 61 1.99 8.61 1.78
N LEU A 62 3.02 9.45 1.83
CA LEU A 62 3.81 9.62 3.05
C LEU A 62 2.97 10.17 4.22
N THR A 63 2.12 11.16 3.96
CA THR A 63 1.37 11.89 5.00
C THR A 63 0.11 11.15 5.44
N GLU A 64 -0.66 10.62 4.49
CA GLU A 64 -1.97 10.01 4.71
C GLU A 64 -1.86 8.53 5.09
N LEU A 65 -0.80 7.82 4.66
CA LEU A 65 -0.61 6.39 4.92
C LEU A 65 0.59 6.11 5.82
N VAL A 66 1.81 6.40 5.36
CA VAL A 66 3.03 6.00 6.08
C VAL A 66 3.08 6.63 7.48
N SER A 67 2.84 7.93 7.59
CA SER A 67 2.80 8.63 8.88
C SER A 67 1.71 8.07 9.78
N LYS A 68 0.50 7.85 9.26
CA LYS A 68 -0.63 7.37 10.06
C LYS A 68 -0.41 5.96 10.57
N MET A 69 0.08 5.05 9.72
CA MET A 69 0.45 3.69 10.13
C MET A 69 1.54 3.70 11.19
N LYS A 70 2.53 4.59 11.06
CA LYS A 70 3.61 4.77 12.04
C LYS A 70 3.10 5.29 13.38
N ASP A 71 2.30 6.36 13.35
CA ASP A 71 1.78 7.03 14.55
C ASP A 71 0.86 6.10 15.36
N MET A 72 0.07 5.28 14.67
CA MET A 72 -0.79 4.27 15.28
C MET A 72 -0.04 2.99 15.69
N GLN A 73 1.25 2.87 15.37
CA GLN A 73 2.03 1.65 15.56
C GLN A 73 1.37 0.41 14.94
N MET A 74 0.78 0.57 13.75
CA MET A 74 0.03 -0.49 13.08
C MET A 74 0.88 -1.75 12.94
N ASP A 75 0.34 -2.89 13.36
CA ASP A 75 1.03 -4.17 13.26
C ASP A 75 0.75 -4.89 11.93
N LYS A 76 1.43 -6.02 11.70
CA LYS A 76 1.29 -6.79 10.46
C LYS A 76 -0.04 -7.52 10.35
N THR A 77 -0.67 -7.87 11.48
CA THR A 77 -1.97 -8.53 11.54
C THR A 77 -3.06 -7.55 11.14
N GLU A 78 -3.06 -6.36 11.71
CA GLU A 78 -3.98 -5.26 11.38
C GLU A 78 -3.88 -4.89 9.90
N LEU A 79 -2.65 -4.74 9.37
CA LEU A 79 -2.44 -4.53 7.93
C LEU A 79 -3.01 -5.69 7.10
N GLY A 80 -2.78 -6.93 7.52
CA GLY A 80 -3.31 -8.12 6.86
C GLY A 80 -4.83 -8.11 6.78
N CYS A 81 -5.50 -7.75 7.88
CA CYS A 81 -6.95 -7.61 7.95
C CYS A 81 -7.46 -6.48 7.04
N LEU A 82 -6.86 -5.30 7.06
CA LEU A 82 -7.24 -4.20 6.17
C LEU A 82 -7.08 -4.59 4.70
N ARG A 83 -5.99 -5.28 4.34
CA ARG A 83 -5.79 -5.80 2.99
C ARG A 83 -6.82 -6.87 2.63
N ALA A 84 -7.25 -7.70 3.57
CA ALA A 84 -8.33 -8.66 3.32
C ALA A 84 -9.67 -7.96 3.04
N ILE A 85 -9.99 -6.88 3.76
CA ILE A 85 -11.18 -6.06 3.51
C ILE A 85 -11.14 -5.47 2.09
N VAL A 86 -10.00 -4.88 1.69
CA VAL A 86 -9.81 -4.37 0.32
C VAL A 86 -9.93 -5.47 -0.72
N LEU A 87 -9.38 -6.66 -0.44
CA LEU A 87 -9.43 -7.81 -1.36
C LEU A 87 -10.86 -8.34 -1.55
N PHE A 88 -11.66 -8.41 -0.48
CA PHE A 88 -13.04 -8.89 -0.54
C PHE A 88 -14.03 -7.74 -0.77
N ASN A 89 -13.77 -6.94 -1.81
CA ASN A 89 -14.65 -5.85 -2.24
C ASN A 89 -15.91 -6.40 -2.93
N PRO A 90 -17.12 -6.23 -2.37
CA PRO A 90 -18.36 -6.71 -2.98
C PRO A 90 -18.83 -5.87 -4.18
N ASP A 91 -18.27 -4.67 -4.38
CA ASP A 91 -18.61 -3.78 -5.49
C ASP A 91 -17.78 -4.03 -6.76
N ALA A 92 -16.90 -5.03 -6.73
CA ALA A 92 -15.96 -5.37 -7.81
C ALA A 92 -16.62 -6.02 -9.04
#